data_AF-A0A094A0C8-F1
#
_entry.id   AF-A0A094A0C8-F1
#
_cell.length_a   1.000
_cell.length_b   1.000
_cell.length_c   1.000
_cell.angle_alpha   90.00
_cell.angle_beta   90.00
_cell.angle_gamma   90.00
#
_symmetry.space_group_name_H-M   'P 1'
#
loop_
_entity.id
_entity.type
_entity.pdbx_description
1 polymer ?
#
loop_
_entity_poly.entity_id
_entity_poly.type
_entity_poly.pdbx_seq_one_letter_code
_entity_poly.pdbx_strand_id
1 'polypeptide(L)'
;MSWDLLKRFIESDVFNQNPFLSVAYLSRYADHVGITYVLCSKLRQFSYEEIEFFLPQLCHLIISLDNESMALEEFILDLCEESVNGALLTFWLFQTYLHDLSSNPQSIAFKTCRRIYNKVQRIVFGVTDTARAEKIKENTLPVTVLASFVLASIGMPGLPRWAGPLAISQARKPQESEATVSDSSQTQKLARSHT
;
A
#
# COMPACT_ATOMS: atom_id res chain seq x y z
N MET A 1 -27.16 7.60 1.89
CA MET A 1 -26.85 8.76 1.02
C MET A 1 -26.72 8.21 -0.39
N SER A 2 -27.44 8.72 -1.38
CA SER A 2 -27.29 8.22 -2.76
C SER A 2 -25.86 8.46 -3.24
N TRP A 3 -25.28 7.49 -3.94
CA TRP A 3 -23.91 7.56 -4.44
C TRP A 3 -23.66 8.84 -5.27
N ASP A 4 -24.67 9.30 -6.01
CA ASP A 4 -24.59 10.52 -6.82
C ASP A 4 -24.33 11.78 -5.99
N LEU A 5 -24.92 11.87 -4.79
CA LEU A 5 -24.68 13.01 -3.89
C LEU A 5 -23.26 12.97 -3.33
N LEU A 6 -22.79 11.78 -2.96
CA LEU A 6 -21.42 11.61 -2.47
C LEU A 6 -20.41 11.95 -3.56
N LYS A 7 -20.61 11.47 -4.78
CA LYS A 7 -19.75 11.78 -5.91
C LYS A 7 -19.70 13.29 -6.18
N ARG A 8 -20.86 13.95 -6.26
CA ARG A 8 -20.92 15.40 -6.45
C ARG A 8 -20.22 16.18 -5.33
N PHE A 9 -20.28 15.67 -4.10
CA PHE A 9 -19.55 16.26 -2.97
C PHE A 9 -18.03 16.07 -3.11
N ILE A 10 -17.55 14.87 -3.42
CA ILE A 10 -16.11 14.60 -3.64
C ILE A 10 -15.54 15.40 -4.82
N GLU A 11 -16.36 15.64 -5.84
CA GLU A 11 -15.99 16.46 -7.01
C GLU A 11 -16.07 17.96 -6.75
N SER A 12 -16.64 18.41 -5.63
CA SER A 12 -16.82 19.84 -5.35
C SER A 12 -15.52 20.57 -5.01
N ASP A 13 -15.46 21.87 -5.28
CA ASP A 13 -14.30 22.71 -4.96
C ASP A 13 -13.99 22.72 -3.46
N VAL A 14 -15.02 22.74 -2.61
CA VAL A 14 -14.87 22.70 -1.15
C VAL A 14 -14.10 21.45 -0.71
N PHE A 15 -14.31 20.32 -1.39
CA PHE A 15 -13.61 19.07 -1.11
C PHE A 15 -12.16 19.08 -1.59
N ASN A 16 -11.90 19.70 -2.74
CA ASN A 16 -10.57 19.71 -3.36
C ASN A 16 -9.66 20.86 -2.87
N GLN A 17 -10.19 21.79 -2.09
CA GLN A 17 -9.41 22.90 -1.51
C GLN A 17 -8.47 22.48 -0.38
N ASN A 18 -8.79 21.41 0.36
CA ASN A 18 -8.00 20.98 1.51
C ASN A 18 -8.01 19.45 1.67
N PRO A 19 -6.85 18.81 1.94
CA PRO A 19 -6.77 17.37 2.09
C PRO A 19 -7.52 16.81 3.31
N PHE A 20 -7.84 17.65 4.31
CA PHE A 20 -8.54 17.25 5.54
C PHE A 20 -9.80 16.42 5.28
N LEU A 21 -10.65 16.86 4.35
CA LEU A 21 -11.88 16.14 4.03
C LEU A 21 -11.59 14.78 3.41
N SER A 22 -10.58 14.68 2.54
CA SER A 22 -10.15 13.40 1.97
C SER A 22 -9.69 12.44 3.06
N VAL A 23 -8.86 12.91 4.01
CA VAL A 23 -8.36 12.11 5.14
C VAL A 23 -9.50 11.66 6.07
N ALA A 24 -10.41 12.58 6.43
CA ALA A 24 -11.53 12.26 7.30
C ALA A 24 -12.48 11.22 6.67
N TYR A 25 -12.70 11.32 5.35
CA TYR A 25 -13.58 10.39 4.64
C TYR A 25 -12.94 9.03 4.40
N LEU A 26 -11.60 8.91 4.40
CA LEU A 26 -10.93 7.60 4.33
C LEU A 26 -11.28 6.72 5.54
N SER A 27 -11.32 7.31 6.74
CA SER A 27 -11.74 6.58 7.96
C SER A 27 -13.21 6.19 7.90
N ARG A 28 -14.06 7.10 7.41
CA ARG A 28 -15.51 6.88 7.34
C ARG A 28 -15.93 5.82 6.32
N TYR A 29 -15.23 5.73 5.19
CA TYR A 29 -15.55 4.84 4.08
C TYR A 29 -14.50 3.74 3.91
N ALA A 30 -13.91 3.28 5.03
CA ALA A 30 -12.90 2.24 5.05
C ALA A 30 -13.35 0.97 4.32
N ASP A 31 -14.58 0.51 4.57
CA ASP A 31 -15.10 -0.74 4.00
C ASP A 31 -15.43 -0.65 2.49
N HIS A 32 -15.28 0.52 1.88
CA HIS A 32 -15.64 0.78 0.50
C HIS A 32 -14.41 1.02 -0.38
N VAL A 33 -13.80 -0.07 -0.87
CA VAL A 33 -12.59 -0.07 -1.70
C VAL A 33 -12.60 0.98 -2.81
N GLY A 34 -13.71 1.09 -3.56
CA GLY A 34 -13.85 2.07 -4.65
C GLY A 34 -13.83 3.52 -4.19
N ILE A 35 -14.43 3.82 -3.03
CA ILE A 35 -14.41 5.18 -2.46
C ILE A 35 -13.01 5.48 -1.92
N THR A 36 -12.38 4.54 -1.21
CA THR A 36 -10.99 4.68 -0.74
C THR A 36 -10.04 4.99 -1.89
N TYR A 37 -10.18 4.28 -3.03
CA TYR A 37 -9.37 4.53 -4.22
C TYR A 37 -9.55 5.95 -4.76
N VAL A 38 -10.79 6.43 -4.88
CA VAL A 38 -11.07 7.80 -5.34
C VAL A 38 -10.49 8.83 -4.38
N LEU A 39 -10.63 8.63 -3.07
CA LEU A 39 -10.07 9.52 -2.05
C LEU A 39 -8.53 9.56 -2.10
N CYS A 40 -7.86 8.42 -2.22
CA CYS A 40 -6.41 8.37 -2.42
C CYS A 40 -5.98 9.03 -3.74
N SER A 41 -6.77 8.87 -4.82
CA SER A 41 -6.51 9.58 -6.08
C SER A 41 -6.67 11.10 -5.96
N LYS A 42 -7.53 11.59 -5.07
CA LYS A 42 -7.65 13.01 -4.74
C LYS A 42 -6.47 13.48 -3.90
N LEU A 43 -6.04 12.68 -2.92
CA LEU A 43 -4.87 13.00 -2.08
C LEU A 43 -3.58 13.18 -2.91
N ARG A 44 -3.41 12.42 -4.00
CA ARG A 44 -2.30 12.58 -4.95
C ARG A 44 -2.27 13.92 -5.71
N GLN A 45 -3.33 14.73 -5.63
CA GLN A 45 -3.40 16.03 -6.31
C GLN A 45 -2.85 17.18 -5.44
N PHE A 46 -2.69 16.94 -4.14
CA PHE A 46 -2.13 17.92 -3.21
C PHE A 46 -0.61 17.85 -3.18
N SER A 47 0.02 18.97 -2.85
CA SER A 47 1.48 19.02 -2.66
C SER A 47 1.89 18.27 -1.39
N TYR A 48 3.15 17.83 -1.34
CA TYR A 48 3.69 17.15 -0.17
C TYR A 48 3.56 17.99 1.12
N GLU A 49 3.77 19.31 1.06
CA GLU A 49 3.66 20.23 2.20
C GLU A 49 2.26 20.22 2.83
N GLU A 50 1.21 20.11 2.00
CA GLU A 50 -0.18 20.04 2.46
C GLU A 50 -0.51 18.69 3.11
N ILE A 51 0.19 17.63 2.71
CA ILE A 51 -0.04 16.26 3.16
C ILE A 51 0.80 15.89 4.39
N GLU A 52 2.01 16.47 4.55
CA GLU A 52 2.97 16.11 5.62
C GLU A 52 2.31 16.12 7.00
N PHE A 53 1.47 17.12 7.28
CA PHE A 53 0.77 17.25 8.56
C PHE A 53 -0.16 16.06 8.87
N PHE A 54 -0.71 15.41 7.84
CA PHE A 54 -1.65 14.29 7.96
C PHE A 54 -0.95 12.92 7.93
N LEU A 55 0.36 12.89 7.71
CA LEU A 55 1.13 11.66 7.53
C LEU A 55 1.03 10.70 8.75
N PRO A 56 1.09 11.17 10.02
CA PRO A 56 0.85 10.30 11.17
C PRO A 56 -0.54 9.66 11.19
N GLN A 57 -1.58 10.42 10.81
CA GLN A 57 -2.97 9.97 10.78
C GLN A 57 -3.19 8.95 9.67
N LEU A 58 -2.61 9.17 8.49
CA LEU A 58 -2.66 8.22 7.38
C LEU A 58 -1.94 6.90 7.72
N CYS A 59 -0.77 6.98 8.35
CA CYS A 59 -0.04 5.79 8.81
C CYS A 59 -0.83 5.02 9.86
N HIS A 60 -1.45 5.73 10.82
CA HIS A 60 -2.34 5.11 11.80
C HIS A 60 -3.52 4.40 11.14
N LEU A 61 -4.11 5.03 10.13
CA LEU A 61 -5.29 4.51 9.44
C LEU A 61 -5.00 3.17 8.75
N ILE A 62 -3.82 3.02 8.15
CA ILE A 62 -3.33 1.76 7.55
C ILE A 62 -3.25 0.62 8.58
N ILE A 63 -2.84 0.93 9.81
CA ILE A 63 -2.57 -0.08 10.84
C ILE A 63 -3.85 -0.46 11.59
N SER A 64 -4.70 0.53 11.84
CA SER A 64 -5.88 0.38 12.69
C SER A 64 -7.11 -0.14 11.94
N LEU A 65 -7.13 -0.04 10.60
CA LEU A 65 -8.25 -0.50 9.79
C LEU A 65 -7.89 -1.80 9.06
N ASP A 66 -8.72 -2.81 9.24
CA ASP A 66 -8.65 -4.04 8.45
C ASP A 66 -9.42 -3.81 7.13
N ASN A 67 -8.71 -3.33 6.12
CA ASN A 67 -9.27 -2.99 4.81
C ASN A 67 -8.59 -3.81 3.69
N GLU A 68 -9.37 -4.30 2.75
CA GLU A 68 -8.89 -4.98 1.55
C GLU A 68 -8.18 -4.02 0.56
N SER A 69 -8.48 -2.72 0.64
CA SER A 69 -7.94 -1.70 -0.27
C SER A 69 -6.47 -1.39 0.00
N MET A 70 -5.63 -1.60 -1.01
CA MET A 70 -4.20 -1.24 -0.98
C MET A 70 -3.93 0.21 -1.39
N ALA A 71 -4.97 0.99 -1.74
CA ALA A 71 -4.83 2.33 -2.33
C ALA A 71 -4.12 3.32 -1.39
N LEU A 72 -4.39 3.24 -0.08
CA LEU A 72 -3.77 4.11 0.91
C LEU A 72 -2.30 3.76 1.14
N GLU A 73 -1.98 2.47 1.16
CA GLU A 73 -0.60 2.02 1.25
C GLU A 73 0.21 2.49 0.03
N GLU A 74 -0.33 2.29 -1.18
CA GLU A 74 0.34 2.72 -2.40
C GLU A 74 0.56 4.23 -2.41
N PHE A 75 -0.45 5.01 -1.99
CA PHE A 75 -0.30 6.46 -1.84
C PHE A 75 0.86 6.85 -0.88
N ILE A 76 0.99 6.18 0.27
CA ILE A 76 2.09 6.45 1.21
C ILE A 76 3.45 6.08 0.60
N LEU A 77 3.53 4.98 -0.15
CA LEU A 77 4.76 4.58 -0.83
C LEU A 77 5.14 5.58 -1.93
N ASP A 78 4.18 6.04 -2.73
CA ASP A 78 4.37 7.09 -3.75
C ASP A 78 4.97 8.36 -3.11
N LEU A 79 4.42 8.80 -1.96
CA LEU A 79 4.95 9.95 -1.21
C LEU A 79 6.38 9.74 -0.71
N CYS A 80 6.72 8.52 -0.28
CA CYS A 80 8.08 8.18 0.16
C CYS A 80 9.07 8.19 -1.01
N GLU A 81 8.64 7.82 -2.21
CA GLU A 81 9.47 7.88 -3.41
C GLU A 81 9.66 9.32 -3.91
N GLU A 82 8.65 10.18 -3.74
CA GLU A 82 8.71 11.59 -4.12
C GLU A 82 9.54 12.45 -3.17
N SER A 83 9.49 12.19 -1.86
CA SER A 83 10.18 13.01 -0.86
C SER A 83 10.98 12.21 0.17
N VAL A 84 12.25 12.57 0.32
CA VAL A 84 13.15 11.96 1.32
C VAL A 84 12.67 12.27 2.75
N ASN A 85 12.17 13.48 2.99
CA ASN A 85 11.61 13.86 4.29
C ASN A 85 10.41 12.98 4.66
N GLY A 86 9.47 12.82 3.71
CA GLY A 86 8.30 11.96 3.88
C GLY A 86 8.69 10.51 4.12
N ALA A 87 9.67 9.99 3.37
CA ALA A 87 10.19 8.64 3.55
C ALA A 87 10.77 8.41 4.95
N LEU A 88 11.59 9.33 5.45
CA LEU A 88 12.18 9.24 6.79
C LEU A 88 11.12 9.34 7.88
N LEU A 89 10.19 10.31 7.81
CA LEU A 89 9.11 10.43 8.77
C LEU A 89 8.24 9.17 8.81
N THR A 90 7.87 8.65 7.64
CA THR A 90 7.11 7.41 7.50
C THR A 90 7.86 6.21 8.08
N PHE A 91 9.17 6.12 7.83
CA PHE A 91 10.04 5.08 8.37
C PHE A 91 10.02 5.08 9.91
N TRP A 92 10.23 6.24 10.53
CA TRP A 92 10.23 6.35 11.99
C TRP A 92 8.86 6.03 12.58
N LEU A 93 7.78 6.50 11.96
CA LEU A 93 6.41 6.20 12.41
C LEU A 93 6.13 4.69 12.41
N PHE A 94 6.41 4.01 11.30
CA PHE A 94 6.21 2.55 11.25
C PHE A 94 7.17 1.79 12.17
N GLN A 95 8.38 2.28 12.40
CA GLN A 95 9.29 1.71 13.38
C GLN A 95 8.71 1.79 14.80
N THR A 96 8.12 2.92 15.18
CA THR A 96 7.44 3.09 16.46
C THR A 96 6.25 2.15 16.59
N TYR A 97 5.41 2.04 15.55
CA TYR A 97 4.29 1.10 15.55
C TYR A 97 4.73 -0.36 15.64
N LEU A 98 5.80 -0.76 14.95
CA LEU A 98 6.36 -2.10 15.06
C LEU A 98 6.82 -2.42 16.48
N HIS A 99 7.46 -1.45 17.14
CA HIS A 99 7.87 -1.60 18.53
C HIS A 99 6.66 -1.75 19.45
N ASP A 100 5.61 -0.95 19.28
CA ASP A 100 4.40 -1.01 20.10
C ASP A 100 3.64 -2.35 19.91
N LEU A 101 3.54 -2.81 18.67
CA LEU A 101 2.87 -4.07 18.31
C LEU A 101 3.73 -5.32 18.57
N SER A 102 5.00 -5.17 18.99
CA SER A 102 5.94 -6.27 19.18
C SER A 102 5.50 -7.30 20.23
N SER A 103 4.63 -6.90 21.16
CA SER A 103 4.04 -7.80 22.15
C SER A 103 3.10 -8.84 21.55
N ASN A 104 2.53 -8.57 20.36
CA ASN A 104 1.66 -9.51 19.64
C ASN A 104 2.06 -9.64 18.14
N PRO A 105 3.14 -10.39 17.84
CA PRO A 105 3.64 -10.55 16.48
C PRO A 105 2.70 -11.28 15.52
N GLN A 106 1.68 -11.98 16.03
CA GLN A 106 0.74 -12.74 15.21
C GLN A 106 -0.46 -11.91 14.75
N SER A 107 -0.64 -10.71 15.32
CA SER A 107 -1.72 -9.79 14.93
C SER A 107 -1.61 -9.36 13.46
N ILE A 108 -2.76 -9.12 12.83
CA ILE A 108 -2.84 -8.62 11.45
C ILE A 108 -2.14 -7.25 11.37
N ALA A 109 -2.37 -6.38 12.34
CA ALA A 109 -1.73 -5.07 12.44
C ALA A 109 -0.19 -5.17 12.45
N PHE A 110 0.41 -6.08 13.23
CA PHE A 110 1.87 -6.27 13.25
C PHE A 110 2.38 -6.74 11.87
N LYS A 111 1.70 -7.71 11.25
CA LYS A 111 2.07 -8.24 9.92
C LYS A 111 2.00 -7.15 8.85
N THR A 112 0.94 -6.36 8.84
CA THR A 112 0.76 -5.22 7.92
C THR A 112 1.81 -4.14 8.16
N CYS A 113 2.01 -3.73 9.41
CA CYS A 113 3.02 -2.75 9.79
C CYS A 113 4.43 -3.19 9.36
N ARG A 114 4.80 -4.46 9.64
CA ARG A 114 6.09 -5.04 9.22
C ARG A 114 6.28 -5.03 7.72
N ARG A 115 5.24 -5.41 6.97
CA ARG A 115 5.26 -5.45 5.51
C ARG A 115 5.51 -4.07 4.91
N ILE A 116 4.82 -3.04 5.42
CA ILE A 116 4.94 -1.66 4.92
C ILE A 116 6.26 -1.05 5.36
N TYR A 117 6.65 -1.23 6.62
CA TYR A 117 7.97 -0.83 7.13
C TYR A 117 9.10 -1.34 6.24
N ASN A 118 9.07 -2.61 5.85
CA ASN A 118 10.09 -3.18 4.96
C ASN A 118 10.13 -2.50 3.58
N LYS A 119 8.98 -2.11 3.02
CA LYS A 119 8.93 -1.38 1.75
C LYS A 119 9.52 0.02 1.89
N VAL A 120 9.11 0.76 2.93
CA VAL A 120 9.63 2.10 3.23
C VAL A 120 11.13 2.05 3.51
N GLN A 121 11.59 1.06 4.27
CA GLN A 121 13.02 0.84 4.55
C GLN A 121 13.85 0.67 3.27
N ARG A 122 13.32 -0.04 2.27
CA ARG A 122 13.99 -0.19 0.96
C ARG A 122 14.11 1.14 0.23
N ILE A 123 13.05 1.95 0.25
CA ILE A 123 13.04 3.29 -0.35
C ILE A 123 14.10 4.18 0.34
N VAL A 124 14.08 4.26 1.67
CA VAL A 124 14.98 5.11 2.46
C VAL A 124 16.46 4.74 2.26
N PHE A 125 16.79 3.44 2.26
CA PHE A 125 18.18 3.00 2.13
C PHE A 125 18.63 2.78 0.69
N GLY A 126 17.76 3.04 -0.30
CA GLY A 126 18.08 2.83 -1.71
C GLY A 126 18.53 1.41 -2.02
N VAL A 127 18.08 0.43 -1.23
CA VAL A 127 18.39 -0.99 -1.46
C VAL A 127 17.59 -1.42 -2.67
N THR A 128 18.16 -1.18 -3.85
CA THR A 128 17.67 -1.75 -5.10
C THR A 128 17.78 -3.27 -4.97
N ASP A 129 16.68 -3.97 -5.26
CA ASP A 129 16.66 -5.43 -5.31
C ASP A 129 17.59 -5.89 -6.44
N THR A 130 18.89 -6.03 -6.17
CA THR A 130 19.80 -6.86 -6.98
C THR A 130 19.57 -8.35 -6.69
N ALA A 131 18.70 -8.69 -5.72
CA ALA A 131 18.56 -10.02 -5.16
C ALA A 131 17.10 -10.51 -5.13
N ARG A 132 16.48 -10.58 -6.32
CA ARG A 132 15.53 -11.64 -6.76
C ARG A 132 14.83 -11.10 -7.99
N ALA A 133 15.38 -11.41 -9.17
CA ALA A 133 14.50 -11.87 -10.24
C ALA A 133 13.77 -13.09 -9.65
N GLU A 134 12.69 -12.82 -8.91
CA GLU A 134 11.86 -13.83 -8.31
C GLU A 134 11.40 -14.69 -9.49
N LYS A 135 11.80 -15.96 -9.51
CA LYS A 135 11.31 -16.92 -10.50
C LYS A 135 9.80 -16.73 -10.52
N ILE A 136 9.29 -16.25 -11.65
CA ILE A 136 7.87 -15.98 -11.89
C ILE A 136 7.14 -17.24 -11.45
N LYS A 137 6.55 -17.20 -10.25
CA LYS A 137 5.74 -18.30 -9.75
C LYS A 137 4.44 -18.16 -10.52
N GLU A 138 4.27 -19.01 -11.52
CA GLU A 138 3.14 -18.99 -12.45
C GLU A 138 1.83 -19.04 -11.69
N ASN A 139 1.27 -17.87 -11.39
CA ASN A 139 -0.05 -17.77 -10.81
C ASN A 139 -1.04 -17.94 -11.98
N THR A 140 -1.54 -19.15 -12.15
CA THR A 140 -2.38 -19.56 -13.29
C THR A 140 -3.62 -18.68 -13.42
N LEU A 141 -4.14 -18.13 -12.31
CA LEU A 141 -5.33 -17.27 -12.31
C LEU A 141 -5.07 -15.89 -12.96
N PRO A 142 -4.11 -15.05 -12.53
CA PRO A 142 -3.76 -13.83 -13.26
C PRO A 142 -3.27 -14.06 -14.68
N VAL A 143 -2.47 -15.12 -14.91
CA VAL A 143 -1.90 -15.42 -16.23
C VAL A 143 -2.99 -15.79 -17.24
N THR A 144 -4.01 -16.55 -16.85
CA THR A 144 -5.12 -16.92 -17.74
C THR A 144 -6.01 -15.72 -18.09
N VAL A 145 -6.26 -14.82 -17.15
CA VAL A 145 -7.00 -13.57 -17.42
C VAL A 145 -6.23 -12.68 -18.38
N LEU A 146 -4.93 -12.48 -18.15
CA LEU A 146 -4.07 -11.71 -19.05
C LEU A 146 -3.96 -12.35 -20.45
N ALA A 147 -3.80 -13.67 -20.53
CA ALA A 147 -3.77 -14.40 -21.80
C ALA A 147 -5.10 -14.26 -22.57
N SER A 148 -6.23 -14.31 -21.87
CA SER A 148 -7.56 -14.10 -22.47
C SER A 148 -7.70 -12.70 -23.06
N PHE A 149 -7.12 -11.70 -22.40
CA PHE A 149 -7.14 -10.32 -22.85
C PHE A 149 -6.25 -10.07 -24.06
N VAL A 150 -5.06 -10.68 -24.08
CA VAL A 150 -4.16 -10.68 -25.25
C VAL A 150 -4.84 -11.36 -26.44
N LEU A 151 -5.49 -12.51 -26.25
CA LEU A 151 -6.25 -13.16 -27.31
C LEU A 151 -7.43 -12.30 -27.80
N ALA A 152 -8.17 -11.65 -26.89
CA ALA A 152 -9.27 -10.76 -27.24
C ALA A 152 -8.82 -9.52 -28.04
N SER A 153 -7.59 -9.04 -27.82
CA SER A 153 -7.01 -7.90 -28.55
C SER A 153 -6.81 -8.15 -30.05
N ILE A 154 -6.73 -9.42 -30.47
CA ILE A 154 -6.66 -9.80 -31.89
C ILE A 154 -8.00 -9.50 -32.59
N GLY A 155 -9.12 -9.73 -31.90
CA GLY A 155 -10.47 -9.47 -32.43
C GLY A 155 -10.94 -8.02 -32.23
N MET A 156 -10.38 -7.31 -31.24
CA MET A 156 -10.75 -5.94 -30.90
C MET A 156 -9.52 -5.09 -30.55
N PRO A 157 -8.88 -4.42 -31.53
CA PRO A 157 -7.62 -3.70 -31.32
C PRO A 157 -7.71 -2.49 -30.38
N GLY A 158 -8.92 -2.01 -30.03
CA GLY A 158 -9.13 -0.92 -29.06
C GLY A 158 -9.25 -1.36 -27.59
N LEU A 159 -9.46 -2.65 -27.34
CA LEU A 159 -9.63 -3.25 -26.02
C LEU A 159 -8.44 -3.02 -25.07
N PRO A 160 -7.15 -3.12 -25.49
CA PRO A 160 -6.03 -2.89 -24.59
C PRO A 160 -5.97 -1.48 -24.01
N ARG A 161 -6.50 -0.47 -24.70
CA ARG A 161 -6.53 0.91 -24.20
C ARG A 161 -7.50 1.09 -23.02
N TRP A 162 -8.56 0.30 -22.96
CA TRP A 162 -9.60 0.43 -21.94
C TRP A 162 -9.37 -0.47 -20.73
N ALA A 163 -9.00 -1.73 -20.96
CA ALA A 163 -8.89 -2.71 -19.88
C ALA A 163 -7.44 -3.12 -19.54
N GLY A 164 -6.43 -2.54 -20.20
CA GLY A 164 -5.03 -2.68 -19.80
C GLY A 164 -4.76 -2.21 -18.35
N PRO A 165 -5.14 -0.97 -17.96
CA PRO A 165 -4.92 -0.49 -16.59
C PRO A 165 -5.67 -1.29 -15.52
N LEU A 166 -6.85 -1.81 -15.88
CA LEU A 166 -7.65 -2.67 -15.01
C LEU A 166 -7.00 -4.06 -14.83
N ALA A 167 -6.51 -4.67 -15.90
CA ALA A 167 -5.84 -5.97 -15.81
C ALA A 167 -4.51 -5.88 -15.03
N ILE A 168 -3.76 -4.80 -15.19
CA ILE A 168 -2.50 -4.56 -14.46
C ILE A 168 -2.77 -4.37 -12.97
N SER A 169 -3.81 -3.62 -12.60
CA SER A 169 -4.15 -3.38 -11.19
C SER A 169 -4.71 -4.63 -10.49
N GLN A 170 -5.45 -5.49 -11.21
CA GLN A 170 -5.98 -6.75 -10.66
C GLN A 170 -4.94 -7.89 -10.60
N ALA A 171 -3.85 -7.80 -11.36
CA ALA A 171 -2.81 -8.83 -11.36
C ALA A 171 -1.99 -8.87 -10.05
N ARG A 172 -2.01 -7.81 -9.25
CA ARG A 172 -1.27 -7.71 -7.98
C ARG A 172 -2.13 -8.19 -6.81
N LYS A 173 -2.18 -9.50 -6.57
CA LYS A 173 -2.82 -10.06 -5.35
C LYS A 173 -1.99 -9.67 -4.11
N PRO A 174 -2.62 -9.35 -2.95
CA PRO A 174 -1.91 -9.26 -1.68
C PRO A 174 -1.17 -10.58 -1.43
N GLN A 175 0.12 -10.49 -1.12
CA GLN A 175 0.94 -11.65 -0.80
C GLN A 175 0.34 -12.31 0.44
N GLU A 176 -0.33 -13.46 0.27
CA GLU A 176 -0.66 -14.36 1.38
C GLU A 176 0.65 -14.67 2.08
N SER A 177 0.74 -14.24 3.34
CA SER A 177 1.89 -14.54 4.19
C SER A 177 2.07 -16.04 4.21
N GLU A 178 3.26 -16.51 3.81
CA GLU A 178 3.64 -17.92 3.92
C GLU A 178 3.19 -18.47 5.28
N ALA A 179 2.20 -19.36 5.21
CA ALA A 179 1.99 -20.32 6.26
C ALA A 179 3.32 -21.07 6.47
N THR A 180 3.61 -21.33 7.74
CA THR A 180 4.75 -22.12 8.23
C THR A 180 6.09 -21.39 8.29
N VAL A 181 6.21 -20.40 9.19
CA VAL A 181 7.48 -20.23 9.92
C VAL A 181 7.65 -21.47 10.77
N SER A 182 8.33 -22.47 10.19
CA SER A 182 8.88 -23.59 10.93
C SER A 182 9.86 -23.04 11.95
N ASP A 183 9.70 -23.53 13.17
CA ASP A 183 10.58 -23.35 14.31
C ASP A 183 12.04 -23.60 13.92
N SER A 184 12.85 -22.54 13.88
CA SER A 184 14.30 -22.63 13.94
C SER A 184 14.88 -21.37 14.55
N SER A 185 14.49 -21.05 15.79
CA SER A 185 15.35 -20.25 16.66
C SER A 185 16.53 -21.10 17.11
N GLN A 186 17.47 -21.37 16.18
CA GLN A 186 18.82 -21.76 16.54
C GLN A 186 19.45 -20.56 17.26
N THR A 187 19.72 -20.78 18.55
CA THR A 187 20.42 -19.87 19.44
C THR A 187 21.85 -19.66 18.93
N GLN A 188 22.09 -18.65 18.10
CA GLN A 188 23.45 -18.16 17.87
C GLN A 188 23.91 -17.43 19.13
N LYS A 189 24.67 -18.13 19.98
CA LYS A 189 25.44 -17.53 21.06
C LYS A 189 26.43 -16.54 20.44
N LEU A 190 26.22 -15.25 20.71
CA LEU A 190 27.20 -14.19 20.44
C LEU A 190 28.46 -14.48 21.29
N ALA A 191 29.52 -14.98 20.68
CA ALA A 191 30.83 -15.05 21.30
C ALA A 191 31.47 -13.66 21.23
N ARG A 192 31.66 -13.00 22.38
CA ARG A 192 32.43 -11.76 22.49
C ARG A 192 33.88 -12.02 22.10
N SER A 193 34.40 -11.27 21.14
CA SER A 193 35.82 -11.28 20.77
C SER A 193 36.65 -10.64 21.87
N HIS A 194 37.62 -11.38 22.40
CA HIS A 194 38.72 -10.84 23.19
C HIS A 194 39.88 -10.46 22.26
N THR A 195 40.20 -9.17 22.21
CA THR A 195 41.54 -8.64 21.94
C THR A 195 41.68 -7.34 22.72
#